data_AF-B9MRV6-F1
#
_entry.id   AF-B9MRV6-F1
#
_cell.length_a   1.000
_cell.length_b   1.000
_cell.length_c   1.000
_cell.angle_alpha   90.00
_cell.angle_beta   90.00
_cell.angle_gamma   90.00
#
_symmetry.space_group_name_H-M   'P 1'
#
loop_
_entity.id
_entity.type
_entity.pdbx_description
1 polymer ?
#
loop_
_entity_poly.entity_id
_entity_poly.type
_entity_poly.pdbx_seq_one_letter_code
_entity_poly.pdbx_strand_id
1 'polypeptide(L)'
;MIKGKVRVDRRTKNLVRRLRPGEIPVIMHEDIDEVAAYSLLEKKVRVVINCAKSFTGKFPAVGAKILLAHDVIIIDNLGEDVFNRIREGDVVEIEDDKIFLNGNYLCIAKYLTKEEFESFYQKSFKEMENLLEDFIENTLEYAKKEKGFILGQFEMPDISTKIAGRHVLVVTRGSSFKKDIKAIKGYITEVKPVVIAVDGAADALLEEKIRPNIIIGDMDSVSEESLYKCDEIIVHSYPNGYAPGLRKIQALGLKAKTIACPGTSEDVALLLAYEKGAELIVSVGSHSSMLDFLEKGRKGMSSTFLVRLKIGSKLVDARGVSKLYTEKVSFKYIGVLLFSALIPILAILMVTPPFQYFFYLIQLKLRVILR
;
A
#
# COMPACT_ATOMS: atom_id res chain seq x y z
N MET A 1 -11.96 -31.68 -5.09
CA MET A 1 -11.75 -31.23 -6.48
C MET A 1 -11.88 -29.72 -6.58
N ILE A 2 -10.88 -29.05 -7.14
CA ILE A 2 -10.89 -27.60 -7.38
C ILE A 2 -10.78 -27.38 -8.89
N LYS A 3 -11.69 -26.61 -9.47
CA LYS A 3 -11.72 -26.34 -10.91
C LYS A 3 -11.95 -24.85 -11.13
N GLY A 4 -11.17 -24.24 -12.03
CA GLY A 4 -11.30 -22.83 -12.33
C GLY A 4 -10.55 -22.41 -13.58
N LYS A 5 -10.98 -21.29 -14.17
CA LYS A 5 -10.22 -20.63 -15.24
C LYS A 5 -8.99 -19.96 -14.65
N VAL A 6 -7.87 -20.04 -15.35
CA VAL A 6 -6.62 -19.45 -14.88
C VAL A 6 -6.39 -18.04 -15.43
N ARG A 7 -5.75 -17.22 -14.60
CA ARG A 7 -5.04 -16.02 -15.04
C ARG A 7 -3.57 -16.25 -14.85
N VAL A 8 -2.76 -15.90 -15.86
CA VAL A 8 -1.33 -16.17 -15.87
C VAL A 8 -0.58 -14.86 -16.05
N ASP A 9 0.40 -14.59 -15.21
CA ASP A 9 1.34 -13.49 -15.39
C ASP A 9 2.57 -13.74 -14.53
N ARG A 10 3.75 -13.33 -15.02
CA ARG A 10 4.97 -13.37 -14.20
C ARG A 10 4.94 -12.30 -13.12
N ARG A 11 4.23 -11.20 -13.36
CA ARG A 11 4.09 -10.10 -12.40
C ARG A 11 2.71 -10.15 -11.76
N THR A 12 2.66 -10.55 -10.49
CA THR A 12 1.43 -10.63 -9.70
C THR A 12 0.61 -9.33 -9.75
N LYS A 13 1.27 -8.16 -9.75
CA LYS A 13 0.61 -6.86 -9.88
C LYS A 13 -0.24 -6.69 -11.16
N ASN A 14 0.20 -7.28 -12.27
CA ASN A 14 -0.51 -7.21 -13.55
C ASN A 14 -1.66 -8.20 -13.58
N LEU A 15 -1.42 -9.40 -13.03
CA LEU A 15 -2.43 -10.44 -12.91
C LEU A 15 -3.65 -9.98 -12.11
N VAL A 16 -3.42 -9.40 -10.94
CA VAL A 16 -4.50 -9.01 -10.03
C VAL A 16 -5.46 -7.98 -10.66
N ARG A 17 -4.97 -7.11 -11.56
CA ARG A 17 -5.83 -6.15 -12.28
C ARG A 17 -6.89 -6.84 -13.15
N ARG A 18 -6.64 -8.07 -13.59
CA ARG A 18 -7.49 -8.83 -14.53
C ARG A 18 -8.19 -10.02 -13.87
N LEU A 19 -7.73 -10.41 -12.69
CA LEU A 19 -8.25 -11.53 -11.91
C LEU A 19 -9.67 -11.28 -11.40
N ARG A 20 -10.57 -12.23 -11.67
CA ARG A 20 -11.96 -12.21 -11.21
C ARG A 20 -12.18 -13.22 -10.08
N PRO A 21 -13.18 -13.00 -9.21
CA PRO A 21 -13.55 -13.98 -8.19
C PRO A 21 -13.84 -15.35 -8.79
N GLY A 22 -13.27 -16.41 -8.19
CA GLY A 22 -13.42 -17.79 -8.66
C GLY A 22 -12.41 -18.22 -9.73
N GLU A 23 -11.59 -17.31 -10.27
CA GLU A 23 -10.46 -17.65 -11.13
C GLU A 23 -9.23 -18.06 -10.30
N ILE A 24 -8.35 -18.87 -10.90
CA ILE A 24 -7.13 -19.38 -10.26
C ILE A 24 -5.92 -18.57 -10.76
N PRO A 25 -5.23 -17.79 -9.92
CA PRO A 25 -3.99 -17.14 -10.30
C PRO A 25 -2.86 -18.17 -10.44
N VAL A 26 -2.17 -18.09 -11.58
CA VAL A 26 -0.91 -18.79 -11.88
C VAL A 26 0.19 -17.73 -11.97
N ILE A 27 1.09 -17.74 -10.99
CA ILE A 27 2.12 -16.71 -10.80
C ILE A 27 3.52 -17.31 -10.85
N MET A 28 4.51 -16.44 -11.09
CA MET A 28 5.93 -16.74 -10.96
C MET A 28 6.54 -15.71 -10.00
N HIS A 29 6.26 -15.86 -8.71
CA HIS A 29 6.64 -14.88 -7.69
C HIS A 29 7.47 -15.57 -6.60
N GLU A 30 8.80 -15.42 -6.66
CA GLU A 30 9.68 -15.86 -5.57
C GLU A 30 9.45 -14.97 -4.35
N ASP A 31 9.37 -15.58 -3.16
CA ASP A 31 9.17 -14.88 -1.87
C ASP A 31 7.99 -13.90 -1.91
N ILE A 32 6.76 -14.46 -1.99
CA ILE A 32 5.54 -13.65 -2.10
C ILE A 32 5.52 -12.59 -1.00
N ASP A 33 5.52 -11.33 -1.41
CA ASP A 33 5.48 -10.17 -0.52
C ASP A 33 4.08 -9.92 0.08
N GLU A 34 4.02 -9.09 1.12
CA GLU A 34 2.77 -8.72 1.80
C GLU A 34 1.74 -8.10 0.85
N VAL A 35 2.19 -7.25 -0.08
CA VAL A 35 1.32 -6.47 -0.98
C VAL A 35 0.63 -7.40 -1.98
N ALA A 36 1.37 -8.34 -2.56
CA ALA A 36 0.87 -9.36 -3.46
C ALA A 36 -0.13 -10.28 -2.75
N ALA A 37 0.18 -10.71 -1.52
CA ALA A 37 -0.73 -11.54 -0.73
C ALA A 37 -2.08 -10.84 -0.51
N TYR A 38 -2.09 -9.60 0.01
CA TYR A 38 -3.35 -8.86 0.20
C TYR A 38 -4.07 -8.57 -1.12
N SER A 39 -3.33 -8.27 -2.19
CA SER A 39 -3.90 -8.04 -3.52
C SER A 39 -4.64 -9.28 -4.05
N LEU A 40 -4.13 -10.49 -3.78
CA LEU A 40 -4.79 -11.75 -4.11
C LEU A 40 -6.00 -12.01 -3.21
N LEU A 41 -5.89 -11.74 -1.91
CA LEU A 41 -7.01 -11.87 -0.95
C LEU A 41 -8.19 -10.94 -1.30
N GLU A 42 -7.92 -9.71 -1.72
CA GLU A 42 -8.95 -8.77 -2.18
C GLU A 42 -9.78 -9.33 -3.35
N LYS A 43 -9.20 -10.22 -4.17
CA LYS A 43 -9.88 -10.90 -5.29
C LYS A 43 -10.59 -12.19 -4.88
N LYS A 44 -10.61 -12.53 -3.59
CA LYS A 44 -11.27 -13.73 -3.03
C LYS A 44 -10.74 -15.03 -3.65
N VAL A 45 -9.43 -15.10 -3.85
CA VAL A 45 -8.75 -16.29 -4.34
C VAL A 45 -8.79 -17.39 -3.28
N ARG A 46 -9.07 -18.62 -3.69
CA ARG A 46 -9.04 -19.81 -2.81
C ARG A 46 -7.81 -20.70 -3.02
N VAL A 47 -7.22 -20.66 -4.21
CA VAL A 47 -6.01 -21.41 -4.56
C VAL A 47 -5.08 -20.51 -5.35
N VAL A 48 -3.80 -20.51 -5.01
CA VAL A 48 -2.74 -19.88 -5.78
C VAL A 48 -1.82 -20.98 -6.30
N ILE A 49 -1.56 -20.95 -7.61
CA ILE A 49 -0.53 -21.79 -8.23
C ILE A 49 0.69 -20.91 -8.44
N ASN A 50 1.72 -21.10 -7.65
CA ASN A 50 3.01 -20.44 -7.83
C ASN A 50 4.01 -21.42 -8.46
N CYS A 51 4.52 -21.04 -9.62
CA CYS A 51 5.55 -21.81 -10.30
C CYS A 51 6.95 -21.50 -9.75
N ALA A 52 7.12 -20.40 -9.01
CA ALA A 52 8.30 -20.12 -8.19
C ALA A 52 8.08 -20.64 -6.75
N LYS A 53 9.10 -20.50 -5.89
CA LYS A 53 8.96 -20.75 -4.44
C LYS A 53 8.25 -19.58 -3.77
N SER A 54 7.08 -19.82 -3.19
CA SER A 54 6.35 -18.82 -2.42
C SER A 54 7.10 -18.36 -1.19
N PHE A 55 7.98 -19.22 -0.67
CA PHE A 55 8.91 -18.91 0.41
C PHE A 55 10.23 -19.67 0.23
N THR A 56 11.33 -18.95 0.06
CA THR A 56 12.67 -19.53 -0.12
C THR A 56 13.35 -19.85 1.20
N GLY A 57 12.93 -19.19 2.29
CA GLY A 57 13.58 -19.27 3.60
C GLY A 57 14.82 -18.39 3.75
N LYS A 58 15.15 -17.54 2.77
CA LYS A 58 16.30 -16.61 2.86
C LYS A 58 16.10 -15.54 3.93
N PHE A 59 14.89 -15.01 4.05
CA PHE A 59 14.50 -14.01 5.04
C PHE A 59 13.02 -14.24 5.41
N PRO A 60 12.51 -13.69 6.53
CA PRO A 60 11.16 -13.95 7.02
C PRO A 60 10.07 -13.19 6.22
N ALA A 61 9.95 -13.46 4.92
CA ALA A 61 8.88 -12.97 4.07
C ALA A 61 7.50 -13.42 4.60
N VAL A 62 6.52 -12.51 4.58
CA VAL A 62 5.22 -12.73 5.23
C VAL A 62 4.06 -13.03 4.28
N GLY A 63 4.21 -12.87 2.97
CA GLY A 63 3.07 -13.02 2.06
C GLY A 63 2.52 -14.45 2.00
N ALA A 64 3.37 -15.48 1.97
CA ALA A 64 2.93 -16.87 2.08
C ALA A 64 2.21 -17.13 3.43
N LYS A 65 2.73 -16.58 4.53
CA LYS A 65 2.09 -16.65 5.87
C LYS A 65 0.68 -16.05 5.85
N ILE A 66 0.52 -14.88 5.23
CA ILE A 66 -0.76 -14.17 5.13
C ILE A 66 -1.77 -15.00 4.35
N LEU A 67 -1.38 -15.57 3.20
CA LEU A 67 -2.26 -16.41 2.39
C LEU A 67 -2.70 -17.66 3.15
N LEU A 68 -1.76 -18.37 3.79
CA LEU A 68 -2.05 -19.56 4.59
C LEU A 68 -2.97 -19.25 5.78
N ALA A 69 -2.78 -18.10 6.45
CA ALA A 69 -3.61 -17.67 7.57
C ALA A 69 -5.06 -17.35 7.16
N HIS A 70 -5.32 -17.08 5.88
CA HIS A 70 -6.66 -16.88 5.32
C HIS A 70 -7.17 -18.12 4.56
N ASP A 71 -6.59 -19.28 4.84
CA ASP A 71 -6.96 -20.59 4.28
C ASP A 71 -6.93 -20.64 2.75
N VAL A 72 -6.04 -19.85 2.14
CA VAL A 72 -5.71 -19.95 0.72
C VAL A 72 -4.75 -21.13 0.52
N ILE A 73 -5.12 -22.05 -0.35
CA ILE A 73 -4.27 -23.19 -0.72
C ILE A 73 -3.16 -22.68 -1.64
N ILE A 74 -1.91 -22.99 -1.29
CA ILE A 74 -0.75 -22.63 -2.10
C ILE A 74 -0.17 -23.91 -2.71
N ILE A 75 -0.27 -24.02 -4.03
CA ILE A 75 0.47 -25.01 -4.80
C ILE A 75 1.74 -24.33 -5.28
N ASP A 76 2.90 -24.85 -4.88
CA ASP A 76 4.15 -24.12 -4.89
C ASP A 76 5.26 -24.83 -5.67
N ASN A 77 6.22 -24.05 -6.17
CA ASN A 77 7.47 -24.56 -6.75
C ASN A 77 7.25 -25.60 -7.88
N LEU A 78 6.29 -25.33 -8.78
CA LEU A 78 6.03 -26.21 -9.94
C LEU A 78 7.04 -26.06 -11.09
N GLY A 79 7.84 -24.99 -11.10
CA GLY A 79 8.89 -24.76 -12.08
C GLY A 79 8.43 -24.02 -13.34
N GLU A 80 9.42 -23.57 -14.11
CA GLU A 80 9.22 -22.72 -15.30
C GLU A 80 8.56 -23.46 -16.47
N ASP A 81 8.83 -24.76 -16.63
CA ASP A 81 8.21 -25.58 -17.67
C ASP A 81 6.70 -25.67 -17.51
N VAL A 82 6.22 -25.81 -16.26
CA VAL A 82 4.78 -25.82 -15.96
C VAL A 82 4.17 -24.46 -16.25
N PHE A 83 4.84 -23.38 -15.84
CA PHE A 83 4.35 -22.01 -16.09
C PHE A 83 4.16 -21.73 -17.59
N ASN A 84 5.14 -22.11 -18.42
CA ASN A 84 5.11 -21.84 -19.86
C ASN A 84 4.06 -22.67 -20.62
N ARG A 85 3.59 -23.78 -20.04
CA ARG A 85 2.54 -24.63 -20.62
C ARG A 85 1.13 -24.10 -20.37
N ILE A 86 0.92 -23.34 -19.31
CA ILE A 86 -0.41 -22.81 -18.94
C ILE A 86 -0.64 -21.48 -19.64
N ARG A 87 -1.74 -21.36 -20.38
CA ARG A 87 -2.15 -20.13 -21.04
C ARG A 87 -3.33 -19.49 -20.32
N GLU A 88 -3.44 -18.18 -20.46
CA GLU A 88 -4.52 -17.46 -19.84
C GLU A 88 -5.89 -17.87 -20.40
N GLY A 89 -6.84 -18.09 -19.49
CA GLY A 89 -8.19 -18.57 -19.84
C GLY A 89 -8.32 -20.09 -19.88
N ASP A 90 -7.21 -20.84 -19.81
CA ASP A 90 -7.25 -22.29 -19.65
C ASP A 90 -8.01 -22.70 -18.39
N VAL A 91 -8.51 -23.93 -18.38
CA VAL A 91 -9.18 -24.51 -17.22
C VAL A 91 -8.22 -25.44 -16.52
N VAL A 92 -7.93 -25.15 -15.26
CA VAL A 92 -7.15 -26.04 -14.39
C VAL A 92 -8.10 -26.79 -13.46
N GLU A 93 -7.85 -28.08 -13.35
CA GLU A 93 -8.51 -29.00 -12.43
C GLU A 93 -7.46 -29.61 -11.50
N ILE A 94 -7.72 -29.54 -10.21
CA ILE A 94 -6.88 -30.10 -9.15
C ILE A 94 -7.69 -31.19 -8.47
N GLU A 95 -7.23 -32.42 -8.65
CA GLU A 95 -7.76 -33.63 -8.02
C GLU A 95 -6.66 -34.23 -7.16
N ASP A 96 -6.88 -34.27 -5.85
CA ASP A 96 -5.91 -34.73 -4.85
C ASP A 96 -4.54 -34.05 -5.01
N ASP A 97 -3.54 -34.79 -5.50
CA ASP A 97 -2.17 -34.34 -5.73
C ASP A 97 -1.84 -34.13 -7.21
N LYS A 98 -2.83 -34.13 -8.11
CA LYS A 98 -2.61 -34.00 -9.56
C LYS A 98 -3.28 -32.76 -10.12
N ILE A 99 -2.57 -32.11 -11.03
CA ILE A 99 -3.05 -30.95 -11.78
C ILE A 99 -3.31 -31.37 -13.21
N PHE A 100 -4.49 -31.04 -13.72
CA PHE A 100 -4.91 -31.25 -15.09
C PHE A 100 -5.17 -29.90 -15.76
N LEU A 101 -4.72 -29.76 -17.01
CA LEU A 101 -4.92 -28.59 -17.85
C LEU A 101 -5.83 -28.97 -19.02
N ASN A 102 -7.02 -28.36 -19.08
CA ASN A 102 -8.02 -28.64 -20.11
C ASN A 102 -8.31 -30.16 -20.25
N GLY A 103 -8.33 -30.88 -19.11
CA GLY A 103 -8.58 -32.33 -19.04
C GLY A 103 -7.33 -33.23 -19.21
N ASN A 104 -6.17 -32.68 -19.55
CA ASN A 104 -4.93 -33.45 -19.70
C ASN A 104 -4.02 -33.33 -18.47
N TYR A 105 -3.38 -34.43 -18.07
CA TYR A 105 -2.43 -34.41 -16.95
C TYR A 105 -1.28 -33.44 -17.21
N LEU A 106 -1.01 -32.56 -16.24
CA LEU A 106 0.03 -31.54 -16.32
C LEU A 106 1.24 -31.92 -15.46
N CYS A 107 1.03 -32.04 -14.14
CA CYS A 107 2.05 -32.32 -13.13
C CYS A 107 1.43 -32.72 -11.78
N ILE A 108 2.29 -33.05 -10.81
CA ILE A 108 1.93 -33.26 -9.41
C ILE A 108 1.87 -31.89 -8.70
N ALA A 109 0.81 -31.65 -7.93
CA ALA A 109 0.67 -30.50 -7.06
C ALA A 109 1.58 -30.65 -5.83
N LYS A 110 2.42 -29.64 -5.59
CA LYS A 110 3.22 -29.53 -4.37
C LYS A 110 2.59 -28.50 -3.45
N TYR A 111 1.90 -28.96 -2.41
CA TYR A 111 1.26 -28.06 -1.46
C TYR A 111 2.29 -27.48 -0.48
N LEU A 112 2.24 -26.17 -0.23
CA LEU A 112 2.95 -25.56 0.88
C LEU A 112 2.06 -25.63 2.13
N THR A 113 2.44 -26.46 3.10
CA THR A 113 1.69 -26.62 4.35
C THR A 113 2.05 -25.56 5.40
N LYS A 114 1.16 -25.36 6.39
CA LYS A 114 1.41 -24.41 7.49
C LYS A 114 2.62 -24.85 8.33
N GLU A 115 2.77 -26.15 8.54
CA GLU A 115 3.85 -26.77 9.31
C GLU A 115 5.20 -26.64 8.61
N GLU A 116 5.27 -26.94 7.31
CA GLU A 116 6.48 -26.74 6.51
C GLU A 116 6.88 -25.27 6.49
N PHE A 117 5.92 -24.37 6.25
CA PHE A 117 6.17 -22.95 6.25
C PHE A 117 6.77 -22.47 7.58
N GLU A 118 6.16 -22.82 8.72
CA GLU A 118 6.63 -22.38 10.03
C GLU A 118 8.05 -22.90 10.33
N SER A 119 8.38 -24.13 9.94
CA SER A 119 9.73 -24.68 10.10
C SER A 119 10.78 -23.89 9.31
N PHE A 120 10.49 -23.56 8.05
CA PHE A 120 11.39 -22.72 7.25
C PHE A 120 11.44 -21.29 7.78
N TYR A 121 10.31 -20.76 8.25
CA TYR A 121 10.21 -19.39 8.76
C TYR A 121 11.11 -19.16 9.96
N GLN A 122 11.13 -20.11 10.92
CA GLN A 122 12.04 -20.03 12.07
C GLN A 122 13.52 -20.10 11.67
N LYS A 123 13.87 -20.94 10.68
CA LYS A 123 15.25 -21.03 10.16
C LYS A 123 15.69 -19.76 9.43
N SER A 124 14.76 -19.06 8.78
CA SER A 124 15.06 -17.86 8.00
C SER A 124 15.64 -16.71 8.83
N PHE A 125 15.36 -16.66 10.15
CA PHE A 125 15.95 -15.64 11.03
C PHE A 125 17.47 -15.78 11.16
N LYS A 126 18.00 -17.00 11.10
CA LYS A 126 19.45 -17.24 11.15
C LYS A 126 20.13 -16.83 9.85
N GLU A 127 19.51 -17.13 8.70
CA GLU A 127 20.01 -16.70 7.39
C GLU A 127 19.93 -15.16 7.22
N MET A 128 18.93 -14.53 7.84
CA MET A 128 18.76 -13.07 7.84
C MET A 128 19.94 -12.34 8.47
N GLU A 129 20.66 -12.93 9.43
CA GLU A 129 21.85 -12.29 10.03
C GLU A 129 22.97 -12.11 9.01
N ASN A 130 23.26 -13.14 8.20
CA ASN A 130 24.27 -13.03 7.14
C ASN A 130 23.83 -12.04 6.05
N LEU A 131 22.54 -12.08 5.68
CA LEU A 131 21.97 -11.11 4.74
C LEU A 131 22.04 -9.68 5.28
N LEU A 132 21.99 -9.49 6.61
CA LEU A 132 22.15 -8.18 7.25
C LEU A 132 23.53 -7.59 7.08
N GLU A 133 24.56 -8.41 7.27
CA GLU A 133 25.92 -8.00 7.03
C GLU A 133 26.12 -7.54 5.59
N ASP A 134 25.77 -8.40 4.62
CA ASP A 134 25.84 -8.08 3.19
C ASP A 134 25.04 -6.80 2.85
N PHE A 135 23.84 -6.68 3.40
CA PHE A 135 22.97 -5.54 3.12
C PHE A 135 23.54 -4.23 3.68
N ILE A 136 24.15 -4.26 4.86
CA ILE A 136 24.83 -3.11 5.46
C ILE A 136 26.04 -2.72 4.61
N GLU A 137 26.89 -3.67 4.23
CA GLU A 137 28.07 -3.41 3.40
C GLU A 137 27.68 -2.77 2.07
N ASN A 138 26.72 -3.37 1.35
CA ASN A 138 26.17 -2.83 0.11
C ASN A 138 25.61 -1.41 0.33
N THR A 139 24.87 -1.21 1.41
CA THR A 139 24.27 0.09 1.73
C THR A 139 25.34 1.16 1.91
N LEU A 140 26.41 0.88 2.66
CA LEU A 140 27.52 1.81 2.91
C LEU A 140 28.33 2.08 1.64
N GLU A 141 28.62 1.06 0.84
CA GLU A 141 29.40 1.21 -0.39
C GLU A 141 28.69 2.11 -1.39
N TYR A 142 27.42 1.84 -1.65
CA TYR A 142 26.58 2.68 -2.52
C TYR A 142 26.37 4.08 -1.94
N ALA A 143 26.17 4.22 -0.62
CA ALA A 143 26.02 5.54 0.01
C ALA A 143 27.28 6.41 -0.18
N LYS A 144 28.47 5.81 -0.13
CA LYS A 144 29.73 6.50 -0.41
C LYS A 144 29.80 7.01 -1.86
N LYS A 145 29.29 6.23 -2.82
CA LYS A 145 29.23 6.60 -4.25
C LYS A 145 28.18 7.68 -4.51
N GLU A 146 27.05 7.61 -3.81
CA GLU A 146 25.87 8.47 -4.04
C GLU A 146 25.84 9.74 -3.17
N LYS A 147 26.80 9.97 -2.27
CA LYS A 147 26.79 11.14 -1.36
C LYS A 147 26.60 12.49 -2.06
N GLY A 148 27.13 12.65 -3.28
CA GLY A 148 27.05 13.90 -4.04
C GLY A 148 25.62 14.32 -4.34
N PHE A 149 24.74 13.34 -4.57
CA PHE A 149 23.31 13.55 -4.76
C PHE A 149 22.70 14.31 -3.58
N ILE A 150 22.95 13.86 -2.35
CA ILE A 150 22.32 14.40 -1.15
C ILE A 150 22.86 15.79 -0.79
N LEU A 151 24.11 16.06 -1.18
CA LEU A 151 24.77 17.36 -1.05
C LEU A 151 24.26 18.42 -2.06
N GLY A 152 23.22 18.10 -2.84
CA GLY A 152 22.57 19.07 -3.73
C GLY A 152 23.25 19.22 -5.09
N GLN A 153 24.01 18.22 -5.54
CA GLN A 153 24.64 18.22 -6.87
C GLN A 153 23.64 17.88 -8.01
N PHE A 154 22.36 18.19 -7.83
CA PHE A 154 21.31 17.93 -8.80
C PHE A 154 20.25 19.05 -8.77
N GLU A 155 19.67 19.36 -9.92
CA GLU A 155 18.67 20.40 -10.05
C GLU A 155 17.27 19.82 -9.83
N MET A 156 16.53 20.42 -8.89
CA MET A 156 15.12 20.11 -8.69
C MET A 156 14.28 20.81 -9.77
N PRO A 157 13.30 20.11 -10.39
CA PRO A 157 12.41 20.77 -11.34
C PRO A 157 11.66 21.91 -10.64
N ASP A 158 11.41 22.98 -11.37
CA ASP A 158 10.47 24.00 -10.93
C ASP A 158 9.08 23.40 -10.90
N ILE A 159 8.35 23.58 -9.82
CA ILE A 159 6.97 23.09 -9.66
C ILE A 159 6.03 24.28 -9.46
N SER A 160 4.82 24.19 -9.98
CA SER A 160 3.79 25.22 -9.75
C SER A 160 3.08 25.05 -8.40
N THR A 161 3.11 23.85 -7.84
CA THR A 161 2.50 23.47 -6.57
C THR A 161 3.24 24.15 -5.42
N LYS A 162 2.51 24.93 -4.62
CA LYS A 162 3.05 25.63 -3.46
C LYS A 162 3.24 24.66 -2.29
N ILE A 163 4.50 24.35 -1.98
CA ILE A 163 4.91 23.46 -0.87
C ILE A 163 5.42 24.22 0.35
N ALA A 164 6.08 25.36 0.16
CA ALA A 164 6.75 26.09 1.25
C ALA A 164 5.80 26.39 2.43
N GLY A 165 6.22 26.00 3.64
CA GLY A 165 5.47 26.22 4.88
C GLY A 165 4.18 25.39 5.00
N ARG A 166 4.04 24.32 4.21
CA ARG A 166 2.89 23.41 4.28
C ARG A 166 3.33 22.00 4.66
N HIS A 167 2.38 21.23 5.17
CA HIS A 167 2.53 19.79 5.31
C HIS A 167 2.44 19.12 3.93
N VAL A 168 3.25 18.09 3.74
CA VAL A 168 3.28 17.26 2.53
C VAL A 168 3.02 15.81 2.91
N LEU A 169 2.12 15.17 2.18
CA LEU A 169 1.83 13.75 2.29
C LEU A 169 2.47 13.02 1.10
N VAL A 170 3.52 12.25 1.35
CA VAL A 170 4.17 11.40 0.35
C VAL A 170 3.63 9.99 0.48
N VAL A 171 2.97 9.50 -0.58
CA VAL A 171 2.29 8.21 -0.56
C VAL A 171 2.94 7.27 -1.55
N THR A 172 3.40 6.12 -1.06
CA THR A 172 3.97 5.05 -1.90
C THR A 172 3.19 3.75 -1.68
N ARG A 173 3.36 2.79 -2.59
CA ARG A 173 2.66 1.50 -2.53
C ARG A 173 3.48 0.46 -1.75
N GLY A 174 3.75 0.72 -0.47
CA GLY A 174 4.35 -0.27 0.43
C GLY A 174 3.33 -1.05 1.26
N SER A 175 3.85 -1.91 2.14
CA SER A 175 3.04 -2.76 3.01
C SER A 175 2.05 -1.93 3.84
N SER A 176 0.80 -2.41 3.91
CA SER A 176 -0.29 -1.80 4.69
C SER A 176 -0.67 -0.34 4.35
N PHE A 177 -0.21 0.25 3.23
CA PHE A 177 -0.47 1.67 2.91
C PHE A 177 -1.97 2.04 2.90
N LYS A 178 -2.88 1.16 2.43
CA LYS A 178 -4.34 1.41 2.47
C LYS A 178 -4.86 1.58 3.90
N LYS A 179 -4.32 0.80 4.85
CA LYS A 179 -4.67 0.91 6.28
C LYS A 179 -4.15 2.22 6.85
N ASP A 180 -2.93 2.59 6.49
CA ASP A 180 -2.30 3.84 6.94
C ASP A 180 -3.09 5.06 6.43
N ILE A 181 -3.46 5.11 5.14
CA ILE A 181 -4.32 6.18 4.58
C ILE A 181 -5.63 6.31 5.38
N LYS A 182 -6.28 5.19 5.69
CA LYS A 182 -7.52 5.20 6.47
C LYS A 182 -7.31 5.71 7.89
N ALA A 183 -6.21 5.33 8.54
CA ALA A 183 -5.88 5.78 9.88
C ALA A 183 -5.64 7.29 9.96
N ILE A 184 -5.03 7.89 8.94
CA ILE A 184 -4.74 9.33 8.90
C ILE A 184 -5.80 10.14 8.14
N LYS A 185 -6.97 9.56 7.84
CA LYS A 185 -7.99 10.22 7.02
C LYS A 185 -8.45 11.56 7.60
N GLY A 186 -8.61 11.65 8.93
CA GLY A 186 -8.93 12.90 9.63
C GLY A 186 -7.88 13.99 9.39
N TYR A 187 -6.60 13.63 9.55
CA TYR A 187 -5.48 14.51 9.24
C TYR A 187 -5.51 15.02 7.79
N ILE A 188 -5.79 14.14 6.81
CA ILE A 188 -5.87 14.54 5.39
C ILE A 188 -7.00 15.56 5.18
N THR A 189 -8.17 15.34 5.79
CA THR A 189 -9.33 16.23 5.62
C THR A 189 -9.20 17.57 6.34
N GLU A 190 -8.56 17.59 7.51
CA GLU A 190 -8.42 18.78 8.34
C GLU A 190 -7.23 19.65 7.90
N VAL A 191 -6.06 19.03 7.73
CA VAL A 191 -4.81 19.74 7.40
C VAL A 191 -4.72 20.07 5.92
N LYS A 192 -5.33 19.25 5.05
CA LYS A 192 -5.25 19.37 3.57
C LYS A 192 -3.79 19.53 3.09
N PRO A 193 -2.91 18.56 3.42
CA PRO A 193 -1.51 18.58 3.01
C PRO A 193 -1.39 18.54 1.48
N VAL A 194 -0.25 18.98 0.94
CA VAL A 194 0.08 18.73 -0.47
C VAL A 194 0.30 17.24 -0.65
N VAL A 195 -0.44 16.59 -1.55
CA VAL A 195 -0.35 15.15 -1.77
C VAL A 195 0.59 14.85 -2.93
N ILE A 196 1.68 14.14 -2.64
CA ILE A 196 2.61 13.61 -3.63
C ILE A 196 2.43 12.09 -3.70
N ALA A 197 1.96 11.59 -4.83
CA ALA A 197 1.82 10.17 -5.08
C ALA A 197 3.04 9.62 -5.82
N VAL A 198 3.59 8.51 -5.34
CA VAL A 198 4.77 7.86 -5.91
C VAL A 198 4.36 6.63 -6.71
N ASP A 199 4.79 6.59 -7.97
CA ASP A 199 4.46 5.52 -8.92
C ASP A 199 2.94 5.24 -8.92
N GLY A 200 2.53 3.97 -8.94
CA GLY A 200 1.13 3.56 -8.90
C GLY A 200 0.36 3.88 -7.60
N ALA A 201 0.96 4.54 -6.59
CA ALA A 201 0.20 4.97 -5.42
C ALA A 201 -0.93 5.95 -5.76
N ALA A 202 -0.81 6.67 -6.89
CA ALA A 202 -1.83 7.59 -7.38
C ALA A 202 -3.20 6.91 -7.59
N ASP A 203 -3.20 5.69 -8.16
CA ASP A 203 -4.43 4.92 -8.40
C ASP A 203 -5.17 4.63 -7.09
N ALA A 204 -4.43 4.25 -6.06
CA ALA A 204 -5.03 3.89 -4.77
C ALA A 204 -5.49 5.11 -3.98
N LEU A 205 -4.87 6.28 -4.18
CA LEU A 205 -5.38 7.54 -3.64
C LEU A 205 -6.72 7.93 -4.26
N LEU A 206 -6.87 7.74 -5.59
CA LEU A 206 -8.14 7.99 -6.26
C LEU A 206 -9.25 7.07 -5.78
N GLU A 207 -8.96 5.79 -5.51
CA GLU A 207 -9.92 4.85 -4.90
C GLU A 207 -10.45 5.37 -3.56
N GLU A 208 -9.59 6.03 -2.77
CA GLU A 208 -9.95 6.65 -1.49
C GLU A 208 -10.47 8.11 -1.63
N LYS A 209 -10.75 8.55 -2.88
CA LYS A 209 -11.25 9.89 -3.24
C LYS A 209 -10.28 11.03 -2.87
N ILE A 210 -8.98 10.74 -2.83
CA ILE A 210 -7.92 11.72 -2.60
C ILE A 210 -7.24 12.02 -3.94
N ARG A 211 -7.31 13.28 -4.38
CA ARG A 211 -6.65 13.73 -5.61
C ARG A 211 -5.17 14.05 -5.32
N PRO A 212 -4.21 13.43 -6.02
CA PRO A 212 -2.79 13.80 -5.88
C PRO A 212 -2.52 15.15 -6.53
N ASN A 213 -1.75 16.01 -5.85
CA ASN A 213 -1.27 17.26 -6.43
C ASN A 213 -0.10 17.00 -7.37
N ILE A 214 0.80 16.10 -6.97
CA ILE A 214 1.96 15.73 -7.78
C ILE A 214 2.01 14.20 -7.90
N ILE A 215 2.26 13.68 -9.10
CA ILE A 215 2.65 12.28 -9.31
C ILE A 215 4.13 12.24 -9.70
N ILE A 216 4.91 11.43 -8.98
CA ILE A 216 6.36 11.25 -9.20
C ILE A 216 6.69 9.79 -9.43
N GLY A 217 7.47 9.48 -10.47
CA GLY A 217 8.06 8.16 -10.62
C GLY A 217 7.98 7.57 -12.03
N ASP A 218 7.78 6.25 -12.10
CA ASP A 218 7.61 5.51 -13.34
C ASP A 218 6.13 5.46 -13.77
N MET A 219 5.82 6.21 -14.83
CA MET A 219 4.46 6.41 -15.34
C MET A 219 3.86 5.13 -15.93
N ASP A 220 4.66 4.12 -16.28
CA ASP A 220 4.13 2.84 -16.77
C ASP A 220 3.28 2.14 -15.71
N SER A 221 3.55 2.40 -14.43
CA SER A 221 2.84 1.81 -13.29
C SER A 221 1.50 2.50 -12.95
N VAL A 222 1.26 3.70 -13.48
CA VAL A 222 0.14 4.60 -13.15
C VAL A 222 -1.00 4.46 -14.16
N SER A 223 -2.28 4.48 -13.74
CA SER A 223 -3.40 4.48 -14.68
C SER A 223 -3.55 5.82 -15.42
N GLU A 224 -4.12 5.80 -16.62
CA GLU A 224 -4.41 7.04 -17.37
C GLU A 224 -5.34 7.97 -16.58
N GLU A 225 -6.34 7.41 -15.90
CA GLU A 225 -7.26 8.16 -15.04
C GLU A 225 -6.52 8.97 -13.96
N SER A 226 -5.54 8.35 -13.29
CA SER A 226 -4.68 9.01 -12.31
C SER A 226 -3.87 10.15 -12.92
N LEU A 227 -3.31 9.93 -14.11
CA LEU A 227 -2.52 10.95 -14.80
C LEU A 227 -3.36 12.16 -15.20
N TYR A 228 -4.60 11.96 -15.67
CA TYR A 228 -5.52 13.06 -15.99
C TYR A 228 -6.06 13.81 -14.76
N LYS A 229 -6.13 13.15 -13.61
CA LYS A 229 -6.67 13.74 -12.38
C LYS A 229 -5.60 14.41 -11.51
N CYS A 230 -4.34 14.43 -11.90
CA CYS A 230 -3.28 15.11 -11.15
C CYS A 230 -3.05 16.55 -11.63
N ASP A 231 -2.49 17.39 -10.76
CA ASP A 231 -2.16 18.78 -11.11
C ASP A 231 -0.79 18.88 -11.80
N GLU A 232 0.21 18.11 -11.34
CA GLU A 232 1.55 18.08 -11.92
C GLU A 232 2.15 16.67 -11.99
N ILE A 233 2.88 16.39 -13.08
CA ILE A 233 3.54 15.11 -13.31
C ILE A 233 5.05 15.32 -13.38
N ILE A 234 5.80 14.53 -12.61
CA ILE A 234 7.26 14.51 -12.63
C ILE A 234 7.72 13.08 -12.94
N VAL A 235 8.27 12.89 -14.14
CA VAL A 235 8.83 11.60 -14.55
C VAL A 235 10.22 11.47 -13.94
N HIS A 236 10.39 10.43 -13.13
CA HIS A 236 11.70 10.04 -12.63
C HIS A 236 12.43 9.28 -13.73
N SER A 237 13.52 9.86 -14.25
CA SER A 237 14.35 9.22 -15.26
C SER A 237 15.56 8.55 -14.61
N TYR A 238 16.14 7.58 -15.32
CA TYR A 238 17.45 7.06 -14.96
C TYR A 238 18.49 8.20 -14.93
N PRO A 239 19.63 8.03 -14.21
CA PRO A 239 20.70 9.04 -14.16
C PRO A 239 21.26 9.44 -15.54
N ASN A 240 21.12 8.58 -16.55
CA ASN A 240 21.50 8.86 -17.94
C ASN A 240 20.43 9.66 -18.73
N GLY A 241 19.36 10.13 -18.06
CA GLY A 241 18.26 10.88 -18.67
C GLY A 241 17.23 10.03 -19.41
N TYR A 242 17.42 8.71 -19.52
CA TYR A 242 16.44 7.84 -20.16
C TYR A 242 15.17 7.74 -19.29
N ALA A 243 14.02 8.10 -19.87
CA ALA A 243 12.75 8.18 -19.17
C ALA A 243 11.66 7.40 -19.95
N PRO A 244 11.53 6.08 -19.75
CA PRO A 244 10.55 5.28 -20.48
C PRO A 244 9.11 5.78 -20.28
N GLY A 245 8.78 6.16 -19.04
CA GLY A 245 7.47 6.73 -18.70
C GLY A 245 7.12 8.03 -19.44
N LEU A 246 8.09 8.74 -20.02
CA LEU A 246 7.83 9.95 -20.79
C LEU A 246 7.05 9.65 -22.08
N ARG A 247 7.29 8.48 -22.70
CA ARG A 247 6.58 8.06 -23.93
C ARG A 247 5.08 7.96 -23.69
N LYS A 248 4.69 7.41 -22.54
CA LYS A 248 3.28 7.29 -22.14
C LYS A 248 2.64 8.65 -21.92
N ILE A 249 3.33 9.57 -21.26
CA ILE A 249 2.85 10.94 -21.06
C ILE A 249 2.63 11.65 -22.39
N GLN A 250 3.59 11.55 -23.31
CA GLN A 250 3.50 12.17 -24.64
C GLN A 250 2.35 11.58 -25.46
N ALA A 251 2.16 10.26 -25.43
CA ALA A 251 1.06 9.59 -26.12
C ALA A 251 -0.34 10.04 -25.64
N LEU A 252 -0.45 10.43 -24.36
CA LEU A 252 -1.67 10.96 -23.76
C LEU A 252 -1.84 12.47 -23.95
N GLY A 253 -0.88 13.16 -24.60
CA GLY A 253 -0.90 14.62 -24.76
C GLY A 253 -0.74 15.41 -23.46
N LEU A 254 -0.23 14.77 -22.41
CA LEU A 254 -0.01 15.38 -21.10
C LEU A 254 1.36 16.07 -21.04
N LYS A 255 1.50 17.02 -20.12
CA LYS A 255 2.78 17.68 -19.82
C LYS A 255 3.38 17.07 -18.56
N ALA A 256 4.66 16.76 -18.61
CA ALA A 256 5.41 16.35 -17.43
C ALA A 256 6.79 17.01 -17.42
N LYS A 257 7.33 17.16 -16.21
CA LYS A 257 8.71 17.54 -15.96
C LYS A 257 9.53 16.28 -15.75
N THR A 258 10.84 16.33 -15.96
CA THR A 258 11.73 15.20 -15.75
C THR A 258 12.72 15.51 -14.67
N ILE A 259 13.07 14.50 -13.87
CA ILE A 259 14.19 14.58 -12.92
C ILE A 259 15.07 13.35 -13.08
N ALA A 260 16.36 13.59 -13.33
CA ALA A 260 17.37 12.55 -13.49
C ALA A 260 18.17 12.44 -12.20
N CYS A 261 18.01 11.32 -11.51
CA CYS A 261 18.42 11.21 -10.12
C CYS A 261 18.73 9.75 -9.76
N PRO A 262 19.77 9.46 -8.96
CA PRO A 262 19.94 8.14 -8.37
C PRO A 262 18.90 7.87 -7.29
N GLY A 263 18.67 6.59 -6.97
CA GLY A 263 17.74 6.18 -5.93
C GLY A 263 16.34 5.89 -6.43
N THR A 264 15.37 5.95 -5.52
CA THR A 264 13.99 5.51 -5.76
C THR A 264 13.06 6.70 -6.02
N SER A 265 11.92 6.47 -6.69
CA SER A 265 10.90 7.51 -6.86
C SER A 265 10.39 8.05 -5.51
N GLU A 266 10.43 7.23 -4.45
CA GLU A 266 10.10 7.63 -3.07
C GLU A 266 11.12 8.64 -2.53
N ASP A 267 12.41 8.36 -2.71
CA ASP A 267 13.50 9.24 -2.27
C ASP A 267 13.43 10.61 -2.95
N VAL A 268 13.14 10.62 -4.25
CA VAL A 268 12.96 11.83 -5.05
C VAL A 268 11.78 12.66 -4.53
N ALA A 269 10.65 12.01 -4.23
CA ALA A 269 9.47 12.70 -3.72
C ALA A 269 9.72 13.33 -2.34
N LEU A 270 10.40 12.60 -1.45
CA LEU A 270 10.79 13.07 -0.13
C LEU A 270 11.75 14.27 -0.22
N LEU A 271 12.75 14.21 -1.09
CA LEU A 271 13.68 15.31 -1.32
C LEU A 271 13.01 16.51 -1.96
N LEU A 272 12.13 16.32 -2.96
CA LEU A 272 11.40 17.43 -3.58
C LEU A 272 10.58 18.19 -2.53
N ALA A 273 9.87 17.48 -1.66
CA ALA A 273 9.11 18.09 -0.58
C ALA A 273 10.01 18.91 0.35
N TYR A 274 11.17 18.37 0.71
CA TYR A 274 12.14 19.04 1.57
C TYR A 274 12.74 20.31 0.93
N GLU A 275 13.27 20.19 -0.30
CA GLU A 275 13.91 21.30 -1.04
C GLU A 275 12.92 22.42 -1.37
N LYS A 276 11.63 22.09 -1.58
CA LYS A 276 10.57 23.09 -1.79
C LYS A 276 9.99 23.65 -0.49
N GLY A 277 10.61 23.37 0.65
CA GLY A 277 10.37 24.04 1.92
C GLY A 277 9.18 23.51 2.72
N ALA A 278 8.84 22.22 2.61
CA ALA A 278 7.81 21.60 3.44
C ALA A 278 8.09 21.84 4.94
N GLU A 279 7.05 22.11 5.70
CA GLU A 279 7.13 22.24 7.17
C GLU A 279 7.24 20.86 7.82
N LEU A 280 6.39 19.92 7.37
CA LEU A 280 6.32 18.54 7.80
C LEU A 280 6.10 17.63 6.60
N ILE A 281 6.78 16.49 6.56
CA ILE A 281 6.65 15.47 5.53
C ILE A 281 6.13 14.19 6.19
N VAL A 282 4.89 13.82 5.86
CA VAL A 282 4.27 12.57 6.31
C VAL A 282 4.44 11.53 5.21
N SER A 283 5.14 10.44 5.51
CA SER A 283 5.33 9.33 4.58
C SER A 283 4.33 8.20 4.87
N VAL A 284 3.66 7.70 3.83
CA VAL A 284 2.67 6.62 3.89
C VAL A 284 3.09 5.47 2.98
N GLY A 285 3.05 4.25 3.49
CA GLY A 285 3.51 3.08 2.75
C GLY A 285 5.02 3.06 2.51
N SER A 286 5.78 3.79 3.32
CA SER A 286 7.22 3.96 3.16
C SER A 286 7.97 2.63 3.18
N HIS A 287 9.06 2.54 2.42
CA HIS A 287 9.99 1.40 2.47
C HIS A 287 11.17 1.82 3.33
N SER A 288 11.30 1.24 4.52
CA SER A 288 12.25 1.73 5.53
C SER A 288 13.05 0.64 6.20
N SER A 289 12.66 -0.62 6.03
CA SER A 289 13.33 -1.76 6.63
C SER A 289 14.08 -2.53 5.57
N MET A 290 15.14 -3.25 5.96
CA MET A 290 15.86 -4.12 5.06
C MET A 290 14.92 -5.14 4.37
N LEU A 291 13.96 -5.70 5.11
CA LEU A 291 12.98 -6.64 4.56
C LEU A 291 12.20 -6.04 3.39
N ASP A 292 11.75 -4.78 3.51
CA ASP A 292 11.04 -4.07 2.43
C ASP A 292 11.89 -3.97 1.14
N PHE A 293 13.21 -3.86 1.28
CA PHE A 293 14.15 -3.75 0.14
C PHE A 293 14.47 -5.13 -0.44
N LEU A 294 14.70 -6.13 0.40
CA LEU A 294 14.95 -7.51 -0.02
C LEU A 294 13.75 -8.09 -0.78
N GLU A 295 12.52 -7.88 -0.31
CA GLU A 295 11.29 -8.27 -1.02
C GLU A 295 11.20 -7.66 -2.44
N LYS A 296 11.82 -6.49 -2.65
CA LYS A 296 11.88 -5.81 -3.96
C LYS A 296 13.12 -6.15 -4.76
N GLY A 297 13.91 -7.14 -4.32
CA GLY A 297 15.15 -7.55 -4.97
C GLY A 297 16.29 -6.53 -4.86
N ARG A 298 16.20 -5.57 -3.93
CA ARG A 298 17.26 -4.58 -3.67
C ARG A 298 18.18 -5.06 -2.55
N LYS A 299 19.48 -5.08 -2.83
CA LYS A 299 20.52 -5.54 -1.90
C LYS A 299 21.04 -4.48 -0.92
N GLY A 300 20.49 -3.27 -0.95
CA GLY A 300 20.85 -2.16 -0.07
C GLY A 300 19.83 -1.02 -0.12
N MET A 301 19.93 -0.07 0.82
CA MET A 301 18.99 1.06 0.97
C MET A 301 19.67 2.44 0.96
N SER A 302 20.68 2.63 0.13
CA SER A 302 21.62 3.76 0.23
C SER A 302 21.01 5.13 0.04
N SER A 303 20.32 5.35 -1.09
CA SER A 303 19.63 6.60 -1.37
C SER A 303 18.60 6.91 -0.28
N THR A 304 17.80 5.91 0.12
CA THR A 304 16.78 6.05 1.16
C THR A 304 17.38 6.37 2.53
N PHE A 305 18.48 5.73 2.90
CA PHE A 305 19.20 6.01 4.15
C PHE A 305 19.70 7.45 4.16
N LEU A 306 20.37 7.90 3.10
CA LEU A 306 20.91 9.26 3.04
C LEU A 306 19.81 10.34 2.96
N VAL A 307 18.70 10.07 2.25
CA VAL A 307 17.54 10.99 2.23
C VAL A 307 16.99 11.15 3.63
N ARG A 308 16.71 10.05 4.34
CA ARG A 308 16.19 10.09 5.71
C ARG A 308 17.16 10.77 6.68
N LEU A 309 18.47 10.59 6.49
CA LEU A 309 19.49 11.32 7.24
C LEU A 309 19.38 12.83 7.04
N LYS A 310 19.16 13.30 5.79
CA LYS A 310 19.02 14.73 5.47
C LYS A 310 17.71 15.34 5.98
N ILE A 311 16.59 14.62 5.83
CA ILE A 311 15.25 15.17 6.07
C ILE A 311 14.65 14.81 7.43
N GLY A 312 15.36 14.03 8.25
CA GLY A 312 14.81 13.36 9.44
C GLY A 312 14.13 14.29 10.45
N SER A 313 14.54 15.56 10.57
CA SER A 313 13.91 16.53 11.46
C SER A 313 12.49 16.95 11.04
N LYS A 314 12.09 16.68 9.80
CA LYS A 314 10.78 17.01 9.23
C LYS A 314 9.99 15.79 8.79
N LEU A 315 10.51 14.57 8.96
CA LEU A 315 9.89 13.34 8.46
C LEU A 315 9.13 12.60 9.56
N VAL A 316 7.87 12.24 9.29
CA VAL A 316 7.04 11.39 10.14
C VAL A 316 6.49 10.23 9.34
N ASP A 317 6.58 9.01 9.86
CA ASP A 317 6.03 7.81 9.22
C ASP A 317 4.61 7.50 9.73
N ALA A 318 3.64 7.46 8.82
CA ALA A 318 2.24 7.18 9.13
C ALA A 318 2.02 5.76 9.69
N ARG A 319 2.90 4.80 9.36
CA ARG A 319 2.84 3.43 9.89
C ARG A 319 3.01 3.40 11.41
N GLY A 320 3.78 4.34 11.97
CA GLY A 320 3.91 4.53 13.41
C GLY A 320 2.66 5.17 14.02
N VAL A 321 2.10 6.16 13.33
CA VAL A 321 0.89 6.89 13.78
C VAL A 321 -0.32 5.96 13.84
N SER A 322 -0.53 5.11 12.83
CA SER A 322 -1.66 4.17 12.77
C SER A 322 -1.67 3.14 13.91
N LYS A 323 -0.50 2.83 14.48
CA LYS A 323 -0.36 1.95 15.66
C LYS A 323 -0.59 2.69 16.98
N LEU A 324 -0.30 3.99 17.04
CA LEU A 324 -0.46 4.81 18.25
C LEU A 324 -1.89 5.37 18.38
N TYR A 325 -2.51 5.73 17.25
CA TYR A 325 -3.88 6.21 17.19
C TYR A 325 -4.82 5.08 16.80
N THR A 326 -5.32 4.36 17.82
CA THR A 326 -6.53 3.55 17.68
C THR A 326 -7.69 4.35 18.27
N GLU A 327 -8.30 5.21 17.46
CA GLU A 327 -9.50 5.91 17.90
C GLU A 327 -10.65 4.91 18.12
N LYS A 328 -10.83 4.51 19.37
CA LYS A 328 -12.13 4.05 19.85
C LYS A 328 -12.86 5.29 20.34
N VAL A 329 -13.68 5.90 19.49
CA VAL A 329 -14.66 6.88 19.96
C VAL A 329 -15.53 6.16 20.99
N SER A 330 -15.30 6.47 22.27
CA SER A 330 -16.07 5.86 23.33
C SER A 330 -17.51 6.36 23.21
N PHE A 331 -18.44 5.44 22.93
CA PHE A 331 -19.88 5.73 22.91
C PHE A 331 -20.36 6.48 24.17
N LYS A 332 -19.61 6.39 25.28
CA LYS A 332 -19.85 7.19 26.49
C LYS A 332 -19.78 8.70 26.23
N TYR A 333 -18.81 9.18 25.45
CA TYR A 333 -18.67 10.62 25.17
C TYR A 333 -19.80 11.13 24.26
N ILE A 334 -20.26 10.32 23.31
CA ILE A 334 -21.43 10.64 22.49
C ILE A 334 -22.68 10.73 23.38
N GLY A 335 -22.83 9.79 24.32
CA GLY A 335 -23.91 9.82 25.31
C GLY A 335 -23.88 11.10 26.16
N VAL A 336 -22.72 11.47 26.71
CA VAL A 336 -22.56 12.71 27.48
C VAL A 336 -22.89 13.93 26.62
N LEU A 337 -22.39 14.02 25.38
CA LEU A 337 -22.67 15.13 24.47
C LEU A 337 -24.18 15.29 24.20
N LEU A 338 -24.87 14.18 23.90
CA LEU A 338 -26.32 14.18 23.67
C LEU A 338 -27.08 14.62 24.93
N PHE A 339 -26.71 14.12 26.11
CA PHE A 339 -27.32 14.53 27.36
C PHE A 339 -27.08 16.02 27.66
N SER A 340 -25.85 16.50 27.46
CA SER A 340 -25.51 17.91 27.64
C SER A 340 -26.29 18.83 26.70
N ALA A 341 -26.52 18.41 25.44
CA ALA A 341 -27.35 19.14 24.49
C ALA A 341 -28.85 19.14 24.87
N LEU A 342 -29.32 18.11 25.59
CA LEU A 342 -30.72 17.98 26.01
C LEU A 342 -31.08 18.94 27.17
N ILE A 343 -30.11 19.28 28.03
CA ILE A 343 -30.32 20.16 29.20
C ILE A 343 -30.90 21.53 28.81
N PRO A 344 -30.31 22.32 27.90
CA PRO A 344 -30.87 23.62 27.51
C PRO A 344 -32.22 23.49 26.81
N ILE A 345 -32.44 22.43 26.03
CA ILE A 345 -33.74 22.14 25.40
C ILE A 345 -34.81 21.94 26.49
N LEU A 346 -34.52 21.08 27.48
CA LEU A 346 -35.43 20.84 28.60
C LEU A 346 -35.69 22.10 29.43
N ALA A 347 -34.67 22.91 29.68
CA ALA A 347 -34.83 24.19 30.38
C ALA A 347 -35.77 25.15 29.62
N ILE A 348 -35.61 25.27 28.30
CA ILE A 348 -36.48 26.10 27.46
C ILE A 348 -37.92 25.55 27.47
N LEU A 349 -38.09 24.23 27.32
CA LEU A 349 -39.41 23.58 27.37
C LEU A 349 -40.11 23.80 28.72
N MET A 350 -39.37 23.83 29.82
CA MET A 350 -39.91 24.12 31.15
C MET A 350 -40.34 25.58 31.34
N VAL A 351 -39.68 26.54 30.70
CA VAL A 351 -40.00 27.97 30.83
C VAL A 351 -41.09 28.40 29.84
N THR A 352 -41.24 27.70 28.71
CA THR A 352 -42.13 28.10 27.62
C THR A 352 -43.61 27.78 27.95
N PRO A 353 -44.52 28.78 28.00
CA PRO A 353 -45.88 28.60 28.51
C PRO A 353 -46.70 27.49 27.82
N PRO A 354 -46.71 27.36 26.46
CA PRO A 354 -47.40 26.26 25.78
C PRO A 354 -47.04 24.86 26.30
N PHE A 355 -45.77 24.65 26.62
CA PHE A 355 -45.29 23.35 27.12
C PHE A 355 -45.64 23.14 28.59
N GLN A 356 -45.64 24.19 29.42
CA GLN A 356 -46.15 24.10 30.79
C GLN A 356 -47.61 23.65 30.84
N TYR A 357 -48.46 24.22 29.96
CA TYR A 357 -49.85 23.78 29.82
C TYR A 357 -49.97 22.33 29.34
N PHE A 358 -49.14 21.93 28.38
CA PHE A 358 -49.10 20.55 27.90
C PHE A 358 -48.70 19.55 29.00
N PHE A 359 -47.66 19.85 29.78
CA PHE A 359 -47.24 19.02 30.91
C PHE A 359 -48.32 18.96 32.01
N TYR A 360 -48.99 20.07 32.29
CA TYR A 360 -50.10 20.11 33.24
C TYR A 360 -51.28 19.25 32.80
N LEU A 361 -51.63 19.27 31.50
CA LEU A 361 -52.67 18.41 30.93
C LEU A 361 -52.29 16.91 30.98
N ILE A 362 -51.03 16.58 30.71
CA ILE A 362 -50.52 15.21 30.87
C ILE A 362 -50.63 14.77 32.33
N GLN A 363 -50.22 15.61 33.28
CA GLN A 363 -50.29 15.31 34.71
C GLN A 363 -51.74 15.09 35.17
N LEU A 364 -52.68 15.90 34.67
CA LEU A 364 -54.11 15.72 34.91
C LEU A 364 -54.62 14.40 34.34
N LYS A 365 -54.30 14.07 33.09
CA LYS A 365 -54.69 12.79 32.48
C LYS A 365 -54.11 11.59 33.22
N LEU A 366 -52.84 11.64 33.60
CA LEU A 366 -52.19 10.59 34.38
C LEU A 366 -52.87 10.42 35.74
N ARG A 367 -53.19 11.52 36.44
CA ARG A 367 -53.91 11.47 37.72
C ARG A 367 -55.31 10.86 37.59
N VAL A 368 -55.96 11.04 36.44
CA VAL A 368 -57.28 10.43 36.14
C VAL A 368 -57.14 8.95 35.78
N ILE A 369 -56.04 8.52 35.16
CA ILE A 369 -55.78 7.12 34.79
C ILE A 369 -55.26 6.29 35.98
N LEU A 370 -54.55 6.93 36.92
CA LEU A 370 -54.00 6.32 38.14
C LEU A 370 -54.98 6.32 39.33
N ARG A 371 -56.20 6.83 39.13
CA ARG A 371 -57.34 6.70 40.05
C ARG A 371 -58.33 5.72 39.44
#